data_AF-A0A2T0Q0N6-F1
#
_entry.id   AF-A0A2T0Q0N6-F1
#
_cell.length_a   1.000
_cell.length_b   1.000
_cell.length_c   1.000
_cell.angle_alpha   90.00
_cell.angle_beta   90.00
_cell.angle_gamma   90.00
#
_symmetry.space_group_name_H-M   'P 1'
#
loop_
_entity.id
_entity.type
_entity.pdbx_description
1 polymer ?
#
loop_
_entity_poly.entity_id
_entity_poly.type
_entity_poly.pdbx_seq_one_letter_code
_entity_poly.pdbx_strand_id
1 'polypeptide(L)'
;MPETSYDAFTRGRRRFAQGDPIGAARVLEPVAEAEPNNRTVLELLGRAYFHSAQLRKAEATFRTLVELDPCDSWACIALARTLERQSRTSEASRYRRLHAAMSGGSLD
;
A
#
# COMPACT_ATOMS: atom_id res chain seq x y z
N MET A 1 13.15 -5.44 -27.13
CA MET A 1 12.51 -4.20 -26.63
C MET A 1 12.75 -4.11 -25.14
N PRO A 2 12.99 -2.93 -24.55
CA PRO A 2 13.11 -2.79 -23.10
C PRO A 2 11.81 -3.24 -22.42
N GLU A 3 11.93 -3.84 -21.23
CA GLU A 3 10.76 -4.20 -20.39
C GLU A 3 9.99 -2.92 -20.05
N THR A 4 8.67 -2.93 -20.26
CA THR A 4 7.82 -1.77 -19.93
C THR A 4 7.43 -1.81 -18.45
N SER A 5 7.06 -0.66 -17.88
CA SER A 5 6.46 -0.59 -16.54
C SER A 5 5.26 -1.55 -16.38
N TYR A 6 4.50 -1.73 -17.46
CA TYR A 6 3.34 -2.63 -17.49
C TYR A 6 3.75 -4.12 -17.39
N ASP A 7 4.79 -4.53 -18.12
CA ASP A 7 5.33 -5.89 -18.05
C ASP A 7 5.88 -6.21 -16.66
N ALA A 8 6.65 -5.26 -16.10
CA ALA A 8 7.18 -5.35 -14.75
C ALA A 8 6.05 -5.44 -13.71
N PHE A 9 5.03 -4.59 -13.81
CA PHE A 9 3.85 -4.64 -12.94
C PHE A 9 3.13 -6.00 -13.02
N THR A 10 2.90 -6.50 -14.24
CA THR A 10 2.24 -7.80 -14.46
C THR A 10 3.04 -8.95 -13.84
N ARG A 11 4.38 -8.90 -13.96
CA ARG A 11 5.27 -9.87 -13.32
C ARG A 11 5.24 -9.77 -11.80
N GLY A 12 5.28 -8.57 -11.24
CA GLY A 12 5.17 -8.33 -9.79
C GLY A 12 3.86 -8.88 -9.22
N ARG A 13 2.74 -8.64 -9.93
CA ARG A 13 1.42 -9.16 -9.58
C ARG A 13 1.37 -10.68 -9.59
N ARG A 14 1.98 -11.32 -10.60
CA ARG A 14 2.06 -12.79 -10.68
C ARG A 14 2.86 -13.37 -9.51
N ARG A 15 4.02 -12.80 -9.17
CA ARG A 15 4.83 -13.26 -8.02
C ARG A 15 4.06 -13.15 -6.71
N PHE A 16 3.38 -12.03 -6.50
CA PHE A 16 2.56 -11.85 -5.31
C PHE A 16 1.46 -12.91 -5.22
N ALA A 17 0.77 -13.21 -6.34
CA ALA A 17 -0.24 -14.26 -6.40
C ALA A 17 0.31 -15.69 -6.16
N GLN A 18 1.59 -15.91 -6.42
CA GLN A 18 2.28 -17.19 -6.18
C GLN A 18 2.81 -17.33 -4.74
N GLY A 19 2.56 -16.36 -3.86
CA GLY A 19 3.06 -16.37 -2.49
C GLY A 19 4.52 -15.92 -2.37
N ASP A 20 5.07 -15.21 -3.36
CA ASP A 20 6.40 -14.58 -3.32
C ASP A 20 6.28 -13.05 -3.14
N PRO A 21 5.93 -12.56 -1.93
CA PRO A 21 5.80 -11.12 -1.68
C PRO A 21 7.16 -10.40 -1.72
N ILE A 22 8.27 -11.08 -1.44
CA ILE A 22 9.62 -10.49 -1.50
C ILE A 22 10.01 -10.22 -2.96
N GLY A 23 9.86 -11.21 -3.84
CA GLY A 23 10.13 -11.03 -5.26
C GLY A 23 9.14 -10.11 -5.95
N ALA A 24 7.88 -10.07 -5.51
CA ALA A 24 6.93 -9.06 -5.97
C ALA A 24 7.41 -7.64 -5.67
N ALA A 25 7.81 -7.36 -4.43
CA ALA A 25 8.32 -6.05 -4.04
C ALA A 25 9.54 -5.63 -4.87
N ARG A 26 10.51 -6.52 -5.05
CA ARG A 26 11.73 -6.26 -5.86
C ARG A 26 11.43 -5.86 -7.30
N VAL A 27 10.38 -6.44 -7.90
CA VAL A 27 9.96 -6.12 -9.27
C VAL A 27 9.18 -4.80 -9.32
N LEU A 28 8.43 -4.49 -8.28
CA LEU A 28 7.54 -3.32 -8.22
C LEU A 28 8.23 -2.04 -7.75
N GLU A 29 9.32 -2.13 -6.97
CA GLU A 29 10.14 -0.98 -6.54
C GLU A 29 10.52 -0.04 -7.71
N PRO A 30 11.18 -0.51 -8.79
CA PRO A 30 11.55 0.37 -9.90
C PRO A 30 10.34 0.91 -10.68
N VAL A 31 9.21 0.20 -10.69
CA VAL A 31 7.97 0.69 -11.31
C VAL A 31 7.39 1.83 -10.50
N ALA A 32 7.39 1.71 -9.17
CA ALA A 32 6.94 2.78 -8.28
C ALA A 32 7.88 4.00 -8.31
N GLU A 33 9.18 3.81 -8.52
CA GLU A 33 10.13 4.92 -8.72
C GLU A 33 9.86 5.68 -10.02
N ALA A 34 9.54 4.96 -11.11
CA ALA A 34 9.19 5.58 -12.39
C ALA A 34 7.79 6.25 -12.35
N GLU A 35 6.89 5.71 -11.54
CA GLU A 35 5.48 6.14 -11.45
C GLU A 35 5.05 6.35 -9.98
N PRO A 36 5.58 7.38 -9.30
CA PRO A 36 5.45 7.54 -7.84
C PRO A 36 4.02 7.78 -7.36
N ASN A 37 3.11 8.17 -8.25
CA ASN A 37 1.71 8.44 -7.93
C ASN A 37 0.75 7.38 -8.52
N ASN A 38 1.27 6.30 -9.11
CA ASN A 38 0.43 5.23 -9.64
C ASN A 38 -0.14 4.39 -8.48
N ARG A 39 -1.39 4.66 -8.12
CA ARG A 39 -2.10 4.00 -7.01
C ARG A 39 -2.06 2.48 -7.12
N THR A 40 -2.31 1.91 -8.30
CA THR A 40 -2.33 0.46 -8.49
C THR A 40 -0.97 -0.19 -8.21
N VAL A 41 0.13 0.46 -8.59
CA VAL A 41 1.50 -0.02 -8.31
C VAL A 41 1.80 0.09 -6.82
N LEU A 42 1.52 1.25 -6.22
CA LEU A 42 1.74 1.50 -4.78
C LEU A 42 0.93 0.53 -3.90
N GLU A 43 -0.33 0.25 -4.24
CA GLU A 43 -1.17 -0.69 -3.50
C GLU A 43 -0.56 -2.09 -3.48
N LEU A 44 -0.15 -2.59 -4.64
CA LEU A 44 0.44 -3.93 -4.73
C LEU A 44 1.81 -3.98 -4.06
N LEU A 45 2.63 -2.93 -4.19
CA LEU A 45 3.93 -2.82 -3.52
C LEU A 45 3.77 -2.77 -2.00
N GLY A 46 2.86 -1.94 -1.49
CA GLY A 46 2.56 -1.85 -0.05
C GLY A 46 2.09 -3.17 0.52
N ARG A 47 1.21 -3.90 -0.20
CA ARG A 47 0.81 -5.27 0.15
C ARG A 47 2.00 -6.22 0.15
N ALA A 48 2.84 -6.19 -0.88
CA ALA A 48 4.04 -7.02 -0.96
C ALA A 48 4.98 -6.80 0.25
N TYR A 49 5.19 -5.55 0.65
CA TYR A 49 5.94 -5.23 1.87
C TYR A 49 5.26 -5.73 3.15
N PHE A 50 3.96 -5.51 3.29
CA PHE A 50 3.20 -5.99 4.45
C PHE A 50 3.31 -7.52 4.60
N HIS A 51 3.08 -8.26 3.51
CA HIS A 51 3.11 -9.73 3.52
C HIS A 51 4.52 -10.30 3.72
N SER A 52 5.57 -9.55 3.37
CA SER A 52 6.97 -9.90 3.63
C SER A 52 7.53 -9.32 4.94
N ALA A 53 6.68 -8.79 5.83
CA ALA A 53 7.05 -8.20 7.12
C ALA A 53 8.02 -6.99 7.03
N GLN A 54 8.14 -6.36 5.86
CA GLN A 54 8.90 -5.12 5.67
C GLN A 54 8.05 -3.91 6.09
N LEU A 55 7.64 -3.88 7.37
CA LEU A 55 6.56 -3.02 7.85
C LEU A 55 6.84 -1.51 7.71
N ARG A 56 8.10 -1.08 7.82
CA ARG A 56 8.49 0.32 7.64
C ARG A 56 8.32 0.78 6.18
N LYS A 57 8.67 -0.08 5.23
CA LYS A 57 8.45 0.18 3.80
C LYS A 57 6.95 0.17 3.47
N ALA A 58 6.22 -0.80 4.00
CA ALA A 58 4.76 -0.86 3.86
C ALA A 58 4.08 0.40 4.39
N GLU A 59 4.48 0.89 5.57
CA GLU A 59 3.96 2.12 6.15
C GLU A 59 4.20 3.33 5.25
N ALA A 60 5.43 3.50 4.74
CA ALA A 60 5.75 4.61 3.84
C ALA A 60 4.85 4.57 2.59
N THR A 61 4.72 3.41 1.94
CA THR A 61 3.88 3.24 0.76
C THR A 61 2.40 3.50 1.04
N PHE A 62 1.87 3.00 2.16
CA PHE A 62 0.45 3.24 2.51
C PHE A 62 0.19 4.68 2.95
N ARG A 63 1.16 5.38 3.56
CA ARG A 63 1.04 6.82 3.82
C ARG A 63 0.91 7.60 2.51
N THR A 64 1.73 7.30 1.51
CA THR A 64 1.62 7.93 0.18
C THR A 64 0.23 7.71 -0.43
N LEU A 65 -0.34 6.50 -0.32
CA LEU A 65 -1.71 6.25 -0.81
C LEU A 65 -2.78 7.07 -0.06
N VAL A 66 -2.65 7.22 1.26
CA VAL A 66 -3.54 8.08 2.05
C VAL A 66 -3.36 9.56 1.71
N GLU A 67 -2.14 10.00 1.38
CA GLU A 67 -1.87 11.37 0.93
C GLU A 67 -2.46 11.65 -0.46
N LEU A 68 -2.42 10.66 -1.37
CA LEU A 68 -3.03 10.74 -2.69
C LEU A 68 -4.57 10.78 -2.62
N ASP A 69 -5.16 10.05 -1.69
CA ASP A 69 -6.61 10.03 -1.47
C ASP A 69 -6.95 9.77 0.00
N PRO A 70 -7.16 10.83 0.79
CA PRO A 70 -7.51 10.71 2.20
C PRO A 70 -8.87 10.04 2.46
N CYS A 71 -9.73 9.94 1.43
CA CYS A 71 -11.03 9.29 1.50
C CYS A 71 -10.97 7.79 1.17
N ASP A 72 -9.81 7.27 0.74
CA ASP A 72 -9.62 5.87 0.45
C ASP A 72 -9.60 5.04 1.75
N SER A 73 -10.76 4.46 2.07
CA SER A 73 -10.96 3.57 3.21
C SER A 73 -10.00 2.38 3.19
N TRP A 74 -9.67 1.84 2.02
CA TRP A 74 -8.77 0.70 1.91
C TRP A 74 -7.35 1.09 2.31
N ALA A 75 -6.83 2.22 1.79
CA ALA A 75 -5.49 2.72 2.12
C ALA A 75 -5.35 3.04 3.62
N CYS A 76 -6.39 3.67 4.20
CA CYS A 76 -6.42 3.96 5.63
C CYS A 76 -6.40 2.69 6.49
N ILE A 77 -7.17 1.66 6.12
CA ILE A 77 -7.19 0.37 6.81
C ILE A 77 -5.83 -0.35 6.66
N ALA A 78 -5.23 -0.33 5.47
CA ALA A 78 -3.94 -0.94 5.21
C ALA A 78 -2.82 -0.29 6.07
N LEU A 79 -2.82 1.03 6.17
CA LEU A 79 -1.89 1.77 7.04
C LEU A 79 -2.12 1.44 8.52
N ALA A 80 -3.38 1.44 8.99
CA ALA A 80 -3.71 1.10 10.37
C ALA A 80 -3.21 -0.32 10.75
N ARG A 81 -3.48 -1.32 9.91
CA ARG A 81 -3.01 -2.70 10.14
C ARG A 81 -1.50 -2.82 10.15
N THR A 82 -0.82 -2.01 9.33
CA THR A 82 0.65 -1.97 9.28
C THR A 82 1.22 -1.37 10.56
N LEU A 83 0.61 -0.31 11.07
CA LEU A 83 0.99 0.31 12.34
C LEU A 83 0.74 -0.63 13.53
N GLU A 84 -0.34 -1.40 13.52
CA GLU A 84 -0.60 -2.42 14.56
C GLU A 84 0.44 -3.53 14.57
N ARG A 85 0.86 -4.05 13.41
CA ARG A 85 1.95 -5.04 13.36
C ARG A 85 3.30 -4.47 13.81
N GLN A 86 3.43 -3.14 13.83
CA GLN A 86 4.57 -2.44 14.44
C GLN A 86 4.35 -2.10 15.92
N SER A 87 3.28 -2.60 16.56
CA SER A 87 2.89 -2.28 17.94
C SER A 87 2.59 -0.79 18.19
N ARG A 88 2.25 -0.03 17.15
CA ARG A 88 1.90 1.41 17.20
C ARG A 88 0.39 1.62 17.22
N THR A 89 -0.28 0.96 18.17
CA THR A 89 -1.75 0.89 18.25
C THR A 89 -2.42 2.27 18.39
N SER A 90 -1.80 3.21 19.11
CA SER A 90 -2.32 4.57 19.27
C SER A 90 -2.43 5.30 17.92
N GLU A 91 -1.41 5.22 17.07
CA GLU A 91 -1.45 5.83 15.73
C GLU A 91 -2.42 5.09 14.79
N ALA A 92 -2.45 3.76 14.86
CA ALA A 92 -3.40 2.97 14.08
C ALA A 92 -4.86 3.37 14.37
N SER A 93 -5.19 3.63 15.64
CA SER A 93 -6.53 4.06 16.05
C SER A 93 -6.94 5.40 15.41
N ARG A 94 -5.98 6.31 15.18
CA ARG A 94 -6.24 7.59 14.50
C ARG A 94 -6.65 7.36 13.04
N TYR A 95 -5.94 6.51 12.31
CA TYR A 95 -6.27 6.22 10.90
C TYR A 95 -7.61 5.48 10.75
N ARG A 96 -7.98 4.62 11.70
CA ARG A 96 -9.33 4.03 11.74
C ARG A 96 -10.44 5.05 12.01
N ARG A 97 -10.17 6.04 12.87
CA ARG A 97 -11.13 7.11 13.18
C ARG A 97 -11.27 8.10 12.03
N LEU A 98 -10.17 8.42 11.34
CA LEU A 98 -10.21 9.21 10.10
C LEU A 98 -11.17 8.57 9.09
N HIS A 99 -11.09 7.25 8.88
CA HIS A 99 -12.06 6.49 8.09
C HIS A 99 -13.51 6.72 8.53
N ALA A 100 -13.80 6.62 9.84
CA ALA A 100 -15.17 6.74 10.36
C ALA A 100 -15.74 8.15 10.18
N ALA A 101 -14.92 9.19 10.32
CA ALA A 101 -15.34 10.58 10.16
C ALA A 101 -15.57 10.97 8.69
N MET A 102 -14.77 10.44 7.75
CA MET A 102 -14.87 10.76 6.33
C MET A 102 -15.97 9.97 5.62
N SER A 103 -16.26 8.75 6.09
CA SER A 103 -17.33 7.89 5.53
C SER A 103 -18.70 8.14 6.17
N GLY A 104 -18.74 8.72 7.38
CA GLY A 104 -19.96 9.05 8.13
C GLY A 104 -20.33 10.53 8.11
N GLY A 105 -19.67 11.34 7.27
CA GLY A 105 -19.92 12.77 7.09
C GLY A 105 -20.78 13.13 5.87
N SER A 106 -21.40 12.14 5.21
CA SER A 106 -22.52 12.41 4.31
C SER A 106 -23.78 12.49 5.16
N LEU A 107 -24.35 13.70 5.21
CA LEU A 107 -25.64 14.03 5.80
C LEU A 107 -26.73 13.05 5.31
N ASP A 108 -27.16 12.16 6.19
CA ASP A 108 -28.57 11.82 6.44
C ASP A 108 -28.75 11.46 7.92
#